data_AF-A0A428P1Q9-F1
#
_entry.id   AF-A0A428P1Q9-F1
#
_cell.length_a   1.000
_cell.length_b   1.000
_cell.length_c   1.000
_cell.angle_alpha   90.00
_cell.angle_beta   90.00
_cell.angle_gamma   90.00
#
_symmetry.space_group_name_H-M   'P 1'
#
loop_
_entity.id
_entity.type
_entity.pdbx_description
1 polymer ?
#
loop_
_entity_poly.entity_id
_entity_poly.type
_entity_poly.pdbx_seq_one_letter_code
_entity_poly.pdbx_strand_id
1 'polypeptide(L)'
;MTTCSVRFDFFCGETKTLTYRHKVPSSLITNATIAGKDTRYNELFRKTVEPIMEKHEGACRDAFEAPVCNSCGSPANIVLQSPMSWLNGGEGEPFIVVRVTPFCGNERCGTRLRQEVQEEMDENFQDNSGPAGQCIEIIACQVCGKTEGIKRCGRCRVIGYCGTEHQKAD
;
A
#
# COMPACT_ATOMS: atom_id res chain seq x y z
N MET A 1 7.72 24.15 1.69
CA MET A 1 6.85 23.21 0.94
C MET A 1 5.47 23.28 1.53
N THR A 2 4.43 23.45 0.70
CA THR A 2 3.04 23.48 1.16
C THR A 2 2.58 22.06 1.51
N THR A 3 1.87 21.91 2.63
CA THR A 3 1.37 20.62 3.11
C THR A 3 -0.14 20.67 3.31
N CYS A 4 -0.82 19.56 3.06
CA CYS A 4 -2.24 19.38 3.38
C CYS A 4 -2.42 18.35 4.50
N SER A 5 -3.45 18.51 5.32
CA SER A 5 -3.83 17.48 6.28
C SER A 5 -4.66 16.41 5.57
N VAL A 6 -4.17 15.18 5.56
CA VAL A 6 -4.83 14.03 4.92
C VAL A 6 -5.19 12.99 5.97
N ARG A 7 -6.35 12.35 5.80
CA ARG A 7 -6.83 11.27 6.66
C ARG A 7 -6.15 9.94 6.27
N PHE A 8 -5.73 9.18 7.27
CA PHE A 8 -5.17 7.85 7.13
C PHE A 8 -6.05 6.86 7.89
N ASP A 9 -6.65 5.92 7.19
CA ASP A 9 -7.48 4.87 7.77
C ASP A 9 -6.72 3.54 7.71
N PHE A 10 -6.29 3.04 8.86
CA PHE A 10 -5.58 1.77 8.99
C PHE A 10 -6.58 0.65 9.29
N PHE A 11 -6.74 -0.28 8.37
CA PHE A 11 -7.55 -1.48 8.56
C PHE A 11 -6.68 -2.58 9.20
N CYS A 12 -6.77 -2.72 10.52
CA CYS A 12 -6.04 -3.71 11.31
C CYS A 12 -6.91 -4.98 11.50
N GLY A 13 -7.27 -5.65 10.39
CA GLY A 13 -8.20 -6.78 10.38
C GLY A 13 -9.63 -6.40 9.94
N GLU A 14 -10.59 -7.30 10.15
CA GLU A 14 -11.97 -7.12 9.63
C GLU A 14 -12.80 -6.10 10.40
N THR A 15 -12.52 -5.89 11.69
CA THR A 15 -13.42 -5.13 12.58
C THR A 15 -12.80 -3.88 13.17
N LYS A 16 -11.48 -3.68 13.00
CA LYS A 16 -10.75 -2.59 13.66
C LYS A 16 -10.11 -1.65 12.65
N THR A 17 -10.62 -0.42 12.66
CA THR A 17 -10.06 0.70 11.89
C THR A 17 -9.47 1.72 12.84
N LEU A 18 -8.21 2.09 12.63
CA LEU A 18 -7.56 3.19 13.34
C LEU A 18 -7.41 4.39 12.39
N THR A 19 -8.01 5.51 12.75
CA THR A 19 -7.99 6.73 11.93
C THR A 19 -7.02 7.76 12.50
N TYR A 20 -6.15 8.28 11.65
CA TYR A 20 -5.18 9.33 11.97
C TYR A 20 -5.22 10.45 10.93
N ARG A 21 -4.70 11.62 11.29
CA ARG A 21 -4.49 12.73 10.36
C ARG A 21 -3.01 13.11 10.33
N HIS A 22 -2.46 13.26 9.13
CA HIS A 22 -1.06 13.63 8.94
C HIS A 22 -0.92 14.71 7.88
N LYS A 23 0.12 15.53 8.04
CA LYS A 23 0.51 16.51 7.02
C LYS A 23 1.29 15.80 5.93
N VAL A 24 0.81 15.91 4.69
CA VAL A 24 1.49 15.38 3.50
C VAL A 24 1.78 16.52 2.52
N PRO A 25 2.80 16.42 1.66
CA PRO A 25 3.04 17.42 0.61
C PRO A 25 1.80 17.61 -0.26
N SER A 26 1.39 18.86 -0.48
CA SER A 26 0.22 19.17 -1.31
C SER A 26 0.38 18.69 -2.76
N SER A 27 1.62 18.49 -3.22
CA SER A 27 1.92 17.93 -4.55
C SER A 27 1.52 16.46 -4.72
N LEU A 28 1.20 15.75 -3.63
CA LEU A 28 0.61 14.41 -3.71
C LEU A 28 -0.90 14.45 -3.99
N ILE A 29 -1.54 15.60 -3.83
CA ILE A 29 -2.94 15.79 -4.21
C ILE A 29 -2.96 16.18 -5.68
N THR A 30 -3.21 15.22 -6.54
CA THR A 30 -3.10 15.37 -8.01
C THR A 30 -4.22 14.60 -8.69
N ASN A 31 -4.37 14.67 -10.01
CA ASN A 31 -5.37 13.86 -10.72
C ASN A 31 -4.95 12.36 -10.76
N ALA A 32 -5.92 11.44 -10.68
CA ALA A 32 -5.71 9.98 -10.74
C ALA A 32 -4.83 9.52 -11.91
N THR A 33 -4.83 10.26 -13.03
CA THR A 33 -4.06 9.93 -14.23
C THR A 33 -2.54 9.98 -14.06
N ILE A 34 -2.03 10.66 -13.03
CA ILE A 34 -0.59 10.81 -12.74
C ILE A 34 -0.10 9.73 -11.76
N ALA A 35 -0.95 9.34 -10.80
CA ALA A 35 -0.60 8.32 -9.81
C ALA A 35 -0.24 7.00 -10.50
N GLY A 36 0.76 6.28 -9.99
CA GLY A 36 1.24 5.01 -10.53
C GLY A 36 1.99 5.05 -11.87
N LYS A 37 1.77 6.07 -12.70
CA LYS A 37 2.49 6.24 -13.98
C LYS A 37 3.73 7.11 -13.84
N ASP A 38 3.68 8.11 -12.97
CA ASP A 38 4.81 9.00 -12.72
C ASP A 38 5.70 8.47 -11.58
N THR A 39 6.94 8.13 -11.93
CA THR A 39 7.94 7.62 -10.98
C THR A 39 8.22 8.59 -9.83
N ARG A 40 8.31 9.90 -10.10
CA ARG A 40 8.62 10.91 -9.08
C ARG A 40 7.46 11.06 -8.10
N TYR A 41 6.23 10.98 -8.60
CA TYR A 41 5.03 10.92 -7.76
C TYR A 41 5.08 9.69 -6.84
N ASN A 42 5.34 8.51 -7.40
CA ASN A 42 5.39 7.25 -6.65
C ASN A 42 6.47 7.27 -5.56
N GLU A 43 7.65 7.81 -5.87
CA GLU A 43 8.73 8.00 -4.89
C GLU A 43 8.35 8.97 -3.76
N LEU A 44 7.76 10.11 -4.12
CA LEU A 44 7.32 11.10 -3.15
C LEU A 44 6.23 10.54 -2.23
N PHE A 45 5.30 9.78 -2.81
CA PHE A 45 4.23 9.12 -2.06
C PHE A 45 4.83 8.14 -1.05
N ARG A 46 5.68 7.21 -1.50
CA ARG A 46 6.32 6.23 -0.60
C ARG A 46 7.09 6.93 0.50
N LYS A 47 7.97 7.87 0.16
CA LYS A 47 8.78 8.63 1.13
C LYS A 47 7.93 9.38 2.17
N THR A 48 6.71 9.78 1.79
CA THR A 48 5.78 10.46 2.69
C THR A 48 5.02 9.49 3.59
N VAL A 49 4.58 8.36 3.02
CA VAL A 49 3.63 7.44 3.65
C VAL A 49 4.32 6.37 4.50
N GLU A 50 5.49 5.89 4.09
CA GLU A 50 6.31 4.90 4.81
C GLU A 50 6.56 5.24 6.29
N PRO A 51 7.07 6.44 6.66
CA PRO A 51 7.29 6.77 8.08
C PRO A 51 5.98 6.89 8.88
N ILE A 52 4.85 7.19 8.22
CA ILE A 52 3.53 7.24 8.86
C ILE A 52 3.05 5.82 9.15
N MET A 53 3.28 4.89 8.23
CA MET A 53 2.96 3.48 8.38
C MET A 53 3.77 2.82 9.49
N GLU A 54 5.09 3.05 9.53
CA GLU A 54 5.98 2.56 10.60
C GLU A 54 5.55 3.08 11.98
N LYS A 55 5.21 4.37 12.08
CA LYS A 55 4.76 5.00 13.32
C LYS A 55 3.54 4.31 13.95
N HIS A 56 2.65 3.78 13.11
CA HIS A 56 1.37 3.20 13.54
C HIS A 56 1.34 1.67 13.46
N GLU A 57 2.43 1.05 13.05
CA GLU A 57 2.55 -0.40 12.91
C GLU A 57 2.23 -1.13 14.22
N GLY A 58 2.81 -0.66 15.34
CA GLY A 58 2.60 -1.27 16.66
C GLY A 58 1.14 -1.24 17.09
N ALA A 59 0.43 -0.12 16.88
CA ALA A 59 -0.98 0.02 17.24
C ALA A 59 -1.88 -0.95 16.47
N CYS A 60 -1.56 -1.23 15.19
CA CYS A 60 -2.25 -2.27 14.45
C CYS A 60 -1.82 -3.68 14.87
N ARG A 61 -0.55 -3.93 15.16
CA ARG A 61 -0.10 -5.25 15.65
C ARG A 61 -0.83 -5.63 16.94
N ASP A 62 -0.96 -4.69 17.86
CA ASP A 62 -1.69 -4.87 19.12
C ASP A 62 -3.21 -5.01 18.93
N ALA A 63 -3.72 -4.69 17.74
CA ALA A 63 -5.13 -4.90 17.38
C ALA A 63 -5.45 -6.34 17.00
N PHE A 64 -4.45 -7.15 16.63
CA PHE A 64 -4.65 -8.56 16.31
C PHE A 64 -4.48 -9.42 17.57
N GLU A 65 -5.54 -10.08 18.01
CA GLU A 65 -5.46 -11.07 19.08
C GLU A 65 -4.89 -12.38 18.51
N ALA A 66 -3.76 -12.85 19.05
CA ALA A 66 -3.05 -14.07 18.61
C ALA A 66 -2.91 -14.18 17.06
N PRO A 67 -2.24 -13.22 16.40
CA PRO A 67 -2.22 -13.13 14.95
C PRO A 67 -1.63 -14.38 14.30
N VAL A 68 -2.33 -14.88 13.28
CA VAL A 68 -1.81 -15.90 12.35
C VAL A 68 -1.66 -15.28 10.98
N CYS A 69 -0.66 -15.71 10.22
CA CYS A 69 -0.41 -15.25 8.86
C CYS A 69 -1.62 -15.57 7.99
N ASN A 70 -2.21 -14.53 7.38
CA ASN A 70 -3.40 -14.69 6.54
C ASN A 70 -3.17 -15.61 5.32
N SER A 71 -1.91 -15.86 4.94
CA SER A 71 -1.59 -16.71 3.80
C SER A 71 -1.48 -18.20 4.14
N CYS A 72 -0.96 -18.55 5.32
CA CYS A 72 -0.58 -19.93 5.67
C CYS A 72 -1.01 -20.40 7.07
N GLY A 73 -1.60 -19.53 7.88
CA GLY A 73 -2.07 -19.86 9.24
C GLY A 73 -0.98 -20.04 10.29
N SER A 74 0.31 -19.88 9.94
CA SER A 74 1.40 -19.92 10.92
C SER A 74 1.36 -18.69 11.85
N PRO A 75 1.89 -18.77 13.08
CA PRO A 75 1.99 -17.59 13.96
C PRO A 75 2.65 -16.40 13.24
N ALA A 76 2.05 -15.22 13.38
CA ALA A 76 2.54 -13.98 12.79
C ALA A 76 2.93 -13.00 13.89
N ASN A 77 4.17 -12.54 13.89
CA ASN A 77 4.68 -11.53 14.83
C ASN A 77 4.98 -10.19 14.16
N ILE A 78 4.82 -10.11 12.83
CA ILE A 78 4.97 -8.90 12.04
C ILE A 78 3.70 -8.66 11.23
N VAL A 79 3.57 -7.46 10.70
CA VAL A 79 2.46 -7.09 9.81
C VAL A 79 3.01 -6.65 8.46
N LEU A 80 2.25 -6.96 7.41
CA LEU A 80 2.42 -6.38 6.09
C LEU A 80 1.45 -5.20 5.96
N GLN A 81 1.94 -4.05 5.54
CA GLN A 81 1.13 -2.84 5.36
C GLN A 81 1.11 -2.45 3.88
N SER A 82 -0.08 -2.33 3.30
CA SER A 82 -0.29 -1.98 1.89
C SER A 82 -1.07 -0.66 1.79
N PRO A 83 -0.42 0.46 1.41
CA PRO A 83 -1.09 1.75 1.29
C PRO A 83 -1.84 1.88 -0.04
N MET A 84 -3.02 2.48 0.03
CA MET A 84 -3.94 2.74 -1.07
C MET A 84 -4.33 4.22 -1.06
N SER A 85 -4.35 4.85 -2.23
CA SER A 85 -4.43 6.32 -2.33
C SER A 85 -5.72 6.78 -3.00
N TRP A 86 -6.49 7.61 -2.28
CA TRP A 86 -7.58 8.45 -2.80
C TRP A 86 -7.21 9.93 -2.73
N LEU A 87 -5.96 10.25 -3.07
CA LEU A 87 -5.47 11.63 -3.17
C LEU A 87 -5.82 12.30 -4.51
N ASN A 88 -6.66 11.66 -5.32
CA ASN A 88 -6.86 12.01 -6.72
C ASN A 88 -7.72 13.27 -6.99
N GLY A 89 -7.97 14.09 -5.97
CA GLY A 89 -8.65 15.38 -6.09
C GLY A 89 -10.11 15.31 -6.55
N GLY A 90 -10.78 14.17 -6.38
CA GLY A 90 -12.21 14.01 -6.67
C GLY A 90 -13.12 14.73 -5.66
N GLU A 91 -14.44 14.49 -5.75
CA GLU A 91 -15.41 15.00 -4.77
C GLU A 91 -15.22 14.30 -3.42
N GLY A 92 -14.52 14.94 -2.48
CA GLY A 92 -14.35 14.42 -1.13
C GLY A 92 -13.08 14.93 -0.44
N GLU A 93 -12.99 14.67 0.87
CA GLU A 93 -11.75 14.86 1.61
C GLU A 93 -10.69 13.84 1.11
N PRO A 94 -9.46 14.24 0.74
CA PRO A 94 -8.42 13.31 0.32
C PRO A 94 -7.98 12.41 1.48
N PHE A 95 -7.86 11.11 1.22
CA PHE A 95 -7.48 10.12 2.22
C PHE A 95 -6.58 9.02 1.65
N ILE A 96 -5.86 8.36 2.56
CA ILE A 96 -5.09 7.15 2.31
C ILE A 96 -5.65 6.05 3.19
N VAL A 97 -5.83 4.87 2.62
CA VAL A 97 -6.11 3.66 3.37
C VAL A 97 -4.84 2.85 3.49
N VAL A 98 -4.60 2.23 4.65
CA VAL A 98 -3.52 1.27 4.85
C VAL A 98 -4.12 -0.05 5.27
N ARG A 99 -4.08 -1.05 4.39
CA ARG A 99 -4.48 -2.42 4.75
C ARG A 99 -3.34 -3.06 5.52
N VAL A 100 -3.60 -3.48 6.75
CA VAL A 100 -2.61 -4.12 7.60
C VAL A 100 -2.98 -5.58 7.78
N THR A 101 -2.04 -6.47 7.51
CA THR A 101 -2.29 -7.91 7.46
C THR A 101 -1.23 -8.65 8.27
N PRO A 102 -1.61 -9.53 9.21
CA PRO A 102 -0.65 -10.38 9.92
C PRO A 102 0.19 -11.21 8.94
N PHE A 103 1.49 -11.22 9.15
CA PHE A 103 2.45 -11.80 8.22
C PHE A 103 3.53 -12.60 8.99
N CYS A 104 3.91 -13.76 8.45
CA CYS A 104 4.91 -14.64 9.07
C CYS A 104 6.36 -14.34 8.66
N GLY A 105 6.62 -13.35 7.80
CA GLY A 105 7.96 -13.04 7.28
C GLY A 105 8.39 -13.89 6.08
N ASN A 106 7.64 -14.92 5.69
CA ASN A 106 7.98 -15.72 4.52
C ASN A 106 7.64 -15.00 3.21
N GLU A 107 8.61 -14.82 2.32
CA GLU A 107 8.43 -14.09 1.05
C GLU A 107 7.31 -14.63 0.15
N ARG A 108 7.08 -15.95 0.12
CA ARG A 108 5.96 -16.52 -0.64
C ARG A 108 4.62 -16.09 -0.07
N CYS A 109 4.50 -16.08 1.26
CA CYS A 109 3.31 -15.56 1.93
C CYS A 109 3.17 -14.05 1.65
N GLY A 110 4.27 -13.29 1.69
CA GLY A 110 4.25 -11.85 1.42
C GLY A 110 3.79 -11.53 -0.01
N THR A 111 4.29 -12.28 -0.99
CA THR A 111 3.88 -12.16 -2.40
C THR A 111 2.39 -12.46 -2.56
N ARG A 112 1.90 -13.53 -1.93
CA ARG A 112 0.49 -13.92 -1.99
C ARG A 112 -0.43 -12.91 -1.30
N LEU A 113 -0.04 -12.39 -0.15
CA LEU A 113 -0.83 -11.35 0.53
C LEU A 113 -0.91 -10.07 -0.30
N ARG A 114 0.20 -9.64 -0.94
CA ARG A 114 0.15 -8.49 -1.87
C ARG A 114 -0.71 -8.76 -3.10
N GLN A 115 -0.74 -10.00 -3.59
CA GLN A 115 -1.65 -10.43 -4.67
C GLN A 115 -3.11 -10.24 -4.28
N GLU A 116 -3.49 -10.77 -3.11
CA GLU A 116 -4.86 -10.67 -2.61
C GLU A 116 -5.28 -9.21 -2.45
N VAL A 117 -4.40 -8.33 -1.96
CA VAL A 117 -4.69 -6.89 -1.86
C VAL A 117 -4.84 -6.22 -3.24
N GLN A 118 -4.05 -6.62 -4.24
CA GLN A 118 -4.21 -6.14 -5.62
C GLN A 118 -5.55 -6.58 -6.22
N GLU A 119 -5.90 -7.84 -6.04
CA GLU A 119 -7.16 -8.41 -6.53
C GLU A 119 -8.37 -7.75 -5.87
N GLU A 120 -8.34 -7.56 -4.54
CA GLU A 120 -9.39 -6.83 -3.80
C GLU A 120 -9.54 -5.38 -4.28
N MET A 121 -8.43 -4.72 -4.62
CA MET A 121 -8.49 -3.40 -5.25
C MET A 121 -9.19 -3.49 -6.59
N ASP A 122 -8.72 -4.35 -7.51
CA ASP A 122 -9.26 -4.48 -8.87
C ASP A 122 -10.76 -4.87 -8.90
N GLU A 123 -11.23 -5.71 -7.97
CA GLU A 123 -12.62 -6.15 -7.86
C GLU A 123 -13.57 -5.07 -7.32
N ASN A 124 -13.16 -4.30 -6.30
CA ASN A 124 -14.00 -3.24 -5.73
C ASN A 124 -14.26 -2.05 -6.67
N PHE A 125 -13.55 -1.96 -7.82
CA PHE A 125 -13.80 -0.97 -8.87
C PHE A 125 -14.92 -1.34 -9.85
N GLN A 126 -15.51 -2.55 -9.77
CA GLN A 126 -16.57 -2.96 -10.70
C GLN A 126 -18.00 -2.72 -10.20
N ASP A 127 -18.26 -2.67 -8.88
CA ASP A 127 -19.63 -2.71 -8.34
C ASP A 127 -20.16 -1.39 -7.74
N ASN A 128 -19.40 -0.29 -7.81
CA ASN A 128 -19.87 1.02 -7.34
C ASN A 128 -19.98 2.03 -8.49
N SER A 129 -21.22 2.25 -8.94
CA SER A 129 -21.60 3.24 -9.95
C SER A 129 -21.45 4.67 -9.41
N GLY A 130 -20.23 5.21 -9.48
CA GLY A 130 -19.93 6.62 -9.26
C GLY A 130 -18.65 7.01 -10.00
N PRO A 131 -18.46 8.28 -10.42
CA PRO A 131 -17.28 8.69 -11.18
C PRO A 131 -16.08 8.82 -10.23
N ALA A 132 -15.54 7.70 -9.76
CA ALA A 132 -14.56 7.67 -8.69
C ALA A 132 -13.27 6.97 -9.13
N GLY A 133 -12.30 7.82 -9.49
CA GLY A 133 -10.87 7.65 -9.20
C GLY A 133 -10.25 6.26 -9.24
N GLN A 134 -9.42 6.00 -10.25
CA GLN A 134 -8.44 4.91 -10.25
C GLN A 134 -7.64 4.96 -8.94
N CYS A 135 -7.84 4.00 -8.04
CA CYS A 135 -6.88 3.73 -6.97
C CYS A 135 -5.69 3.05 -7.62
N ILE A 136 -4.49 3.51 -7.29
CA ILE A 136 -3.28 2.98 -7.88
C ILE A 136 -2.35 2.56 -6.77
N GLU A 137 -2.09 1.26 -6.71
CA GLU A 137 -1.08 0.70 -5.81
C GLU A 137 0.32 1.04 -6.32
N ILE A 138 1.17 1.54 -5.42
CA ILE A 138 2.55 1.92 -5.73
C ILE A 138 3.47 0.76 -5.39
N ILE A 139 3.94 0.06 -6.42
CA ILE A 139 4.81 -1.11 -6.31
C ILE A 139 6.29 -0.68 -6.28
N ALA A 140 7.03 -1.19 -5.30
CA ALA A 140 8.47 -0.97 -5.13
C ALA A 140 9.30 -2.20 -5.52
N CYS A 141 10.61 -2.00 -5.72
CA CYS A 141 11.57 -3.07 -5.93
C CYS A 141 11.64 -3.95 -4.68
N GLN A 142 11.45 -5.25 -4.83
CA GLN A 142 11.48 -6.20 -3.72
C GLN A 142 12.83 -6.20 -2.97
N VAL A 143 13.94 -6.06 -3.71
CA VAL A 143 15.29 -6.10 -3.13
C VAL A 143 15.74 -4.77 -2.51
N CYS A 144 15.54 -3.64 -3.19
CA CYS A 144 16.13 -2.35 -2.78
C CYS A 144 15.12 -1.27 -2.40
N GLY A 145 13.81 -1.58 -2.46
CA GLY A 145 12.74 -0.66 -2.10
C GLY A 145 12.53 0.52 -3.07
N LYS A 146 13.37 0.72 -4.10
CA LYS A 146 13.20 1.82 -5.08
C LYS A 146 11.93 1.67 -5.91
N THR A 147 11.43 2.76 -6.48
CA THR A 147 10.22 2.77 -7.35
C THR A 147 10.52 3.23 -8.78
N GLU A 148 11.79 3.55 -9.07
CA GLU A 148 12.27 3.87 -10.42
C GLU A 148 12.47 2.61 -11.27
N GLY A 149 12.01 2.68 -12.52
CA GLY A 149 12.23 1.62 -13.51
C GLY A 149 11.57 0.28 -13.14
N ILE A 150 10.57 0.29 -12.25
CA ILE A 150 9.96 -0.94 -11.75
C ILE A 150 9.19 -1.64 -12.86
N LYS A 151 9.65 -2.86 -13.14
CA LYS A 151 8.92 -3.82 -13.98
C LYS A 151 8.31 -4.86 -13.06
N ARG A 152 7.01 -5.11 -13.24
CA ARG A 152 6.33 -6.23 -12.60
C ARG A 152 6.99 -7.53 -13.03
N CYS A 153 7.15 -8.45 -12.09
CA CYS A 153 7.66 -9.79 -12.38
C CYS A 153 6.84 -10.44 -13.50
N GLY A 154 7.50 -10.90 -14.57
CA GLY A 154 6.81 -11.54 -15.70
C GLY A 154 6.03 -12.80 -15.35
N ARG A 155 6.31 -13.40 -14.18
CA ARG A 155 5.66 -14.62 -13.69
C ARG A 155 4.49 -14.34 -12.75
N CYS A 156 4.73 -13.66 -11.62
CA CYS A 156 3.68 -13.44 -10.60
C CYS A 156 2.95 -12.09 -10.74
N ARG A 157 3.50 -11.15 -11.52
CA ARG A 157 2.97 -9.80 -11.80
C ARG A 157 2.74 -8.87 -10.59
N VAL A 158 3.12 -9.28 -9.39
CA VAL A 158 2.78 -8.55 -8.15
C VAL A 158 3.97 -7.88 -7.50
N ILE A 159 5.12 -8.55 -7.50
CA ILE A 159 6.37 -7.93 -7.06
C ILE A 159 6.99 -7.13 -8.20
N GLY A 160 7.59 -6.01 -7.84
CA GLY A 160 8.34 -5.15 -8.74
C GLY A 160 9.84 -5.37 -8.59
N TYR A 161 10.58 -5.23 -9.69
CA TYR A 161 12.04 -5.12 -9.65
C TYR A 161 12.49 -3.94 -10.49
N CYS A 162 13.49 -3.18 -10.01
CA CYS A 162 14.08 -2.09 -10.78
C CYS A 162 15.04 -2.58 -11.88
N GLY A 163 15.29 -3.88 -11.96
CA GLY A 163 16.13 -4.51 -12.97
C GLY A 163 16.16 -6.03 -12.86
N THR A 164 16.67 -6.68 -13.90
CA THR A 164 16.85 -8.14 -13.94
C THR A 164 17.86 -8.65 -12.91
N GLU A 165 18.78 -7.80 -12.46
CA GLU A 165 19.73 -8.12 -11.39
C GLU A 165 19.01 -8.38 -10.07
N HIS A 166 18.18 -7.44 -9.61
CA HIS A 166 17.38 -7.62 -8.40
C HIS A 166 16.33 -8.72 -8.55
N GLN A 167 15.83 -8.97 -9.76
CA GLN A 167 14.94 -10.12 -10.00
C GLN A 167 15.65 -11.48 -9.85
N LYS A 168 16.97 -11.55 -10.05
CA LYS A 168 17.75 -12.78 -9.89
C LYS A 168 18.31 -12.95 -8.47
N ALA A 169 18.39 -11.86 -7.71
CA ALA A 169 18.91 -11.84 -6.34
C ALA A 169 17.84 -12.19 -5.29
N ASP A 170 16.58 -12.00 -5.65
CA ASP A 170 15.38 -12.51 -4.96
C ASP A 170 15.06 -13.94 -5.43
#